data_AF-A0A7C7GBS1-F1
#
_entry.id   AF-A0A7C7GBS1-F1
#
_cell.length_a   1.000
_cell.length_b   1.000
_cell.length_c   1.000
_cell.angle_alpha   90.00
_cell.angle_beta   90.00
_cell.angle_gamma   90.00
#
_symmetry.space_group_name_H-M   'P 1'
#
loop_
_entity.id
_entity.type
_entity.pdbx_description
1 polymer ?
#
loop_
_entity_poly.entity_id
_entity_poly.type
_entity_poly.pdbx_seq_one_letter_code
_entity_poly.pdbx_strand_id
1 'polypeptide(L)'
;MDKFVIYGNKPLNGTVDISGAKNAVLPMMTAALLTEGVTTIHKVPDLRDTRTMIRLLEMIGAGVEYADGTLKIDGSSVNKFEAPYELVKTMRASFYVMGPLLGRFGEVKVSLPGGCAWGPRPVDFHLMGMEKLGAEVTLEQGYILAMGSQLKGANISFNFSSVGATGNVVMAAVLAEGTTVIENAAREPDIVQLCEMLNMMGANISGLNTSTLTIHGVSELYSTEITVIPDRIETGTFLMAGAALGDITLNHA
;
A
#
# COMPACT_ATOMS: atom_id res chain seq x y z
N MET A 1 -1.88 28.28 8.51
CA MET A 1 -2.77 27.12 8.77
C MET A 1 -4.07 27.45 8.09
N ASP A 2 -4.43 26.65 7.11
CA ASP A 2 -5.66 26.87 6.34
C ASP A 2 -6.88 26.55 7.21
N LYS A 3 -8.03 27.12 6.88
CA LYS A 3 -9.28 26.95 7.62
C LYS A 3 -10.45 26.82 6.66
N PHE A 4 -11.39 25.94 6.98
CA PHE A 4 -12.69 25.89 6.32
C PHE A 4 -13.68 26.81 7.06
N VAL A 5 -14.29 27.75 6.33
CA VAL A 5 -15.39 28.60 6.84
C VAL A 5 -16.67 28.14 6.15
N ILE A 6 -17.61 27.57 6.90
CA ILE A 6 -18.83 26.97 6.36
C ILE A 6 -20.03 27.83 6.76
N TYR A 7 -20.80 28.26 5.77
CA TYR A 7 -22.10 28.92 5.95
C TYR A 7 -23.21 27.90 5.70
N GLY A 8 -23.82 27.41 6.78
CA GLY A 8 -24.81 26.32 6.74
C GLY A 8 -26.17 26.68 6.15
N ASN A 9 -27.15 25.80 6.34
CA ASN A 9 -28.54 25.92 5.86
C ASN A 9 -28.67 26.05 4.33
N LYS A 10 -27.77 25.41 3.58
CA LYS A 10 -27.84 25.34 2.12
C LYS A 10 -28.07 23.91 1.69
N PRO A 11 -29.15 23.62 0.93
CA PRO A 11 -29.35 22.28 0.42
C PRO A 11 -28.27 21.94 -0.62
N LEU A 12 -27.81 20.69 -0.61
CA LEU A 12 -26.92 20.18 -1.64
C LEU A 12 -27.75 19.80 -2.87
N ASN A 13 -27.29 20.24 -4.05
CA ASN A 13 -27.80 19.82 -5.34
C ASN A 13 -26.64 19.79 -6.35
N GLY A 14 -26.42 18.64 -7.00
CA GLY A 14 -25.43 18.55 -8.07
C GLY A 14 -24.76 17.18 -8.19
N THR A 15 -23.63 17.17 -8.88
CA THR A 15 -22.88 15.95 -9.20
C THR A 15 -21.44 16.08 -8.73
N VAL A 16 -20.89 14.99 -8.19
CA VAL A 16 -19.50 14.91 -7.73
C VAL A 16 -18.84 13.68 -8.36
N ASP A 17 -17.68 13.88 -8.98
CA ASP A 17 -16.84 12.78 -9.46
C ASP A 17 -15.97 12.27 -8.30
N ILE A 18 -16.01 10.96 -8.06
CA ILE A 18 -15.25 10.33 -6.97
C ILE A 18 -13.82 10.05 -7.42
N SER A 19 -12.87 10.42 -6.56
CA SER A 19 -11.44 10.24 -6.75
C SER A 19 -11.04 8.76 -6.62
N GLY A 20 -9.81 8.42 -7.04
CA GLY A 20 -9.26 7.09 -6.77
C GLY A 20 -8.99 6.86 -5.28
N ALA A 21 -9.09 5.61 -4.85
CA ALA A 21 -8.94 5.18 -3.47
C ALA A 21 -7.51 5.40 -2.96
N LYS A 22 -7.37 6.29 -1.98
CA LYS A 22 -6.07 6.58 -1.34
C LYS A 22 -5.46 5.32 -0.71
N ASN A 23 -6.28 4.48 -0.08
CA ASN A 23 -5.78 3.31 0.63
C ASN A 23 -5.42 2.15 -0.31
N ALA A 24 -5.95 2.12 -1.54
CA ALA A 24 -5.53 1.20 -2.58
C ALA A 24 -4.23 1.66 -3.24
N VAL A 25 -4.13 2.94 -3.60
CA VAL A 25 -2.98 3.45 -4.36
C VAL A 25 -1.66 3.41 -3.57
N LEU A 26 -1.67 3.70 -2.27
CA LEU A 26 -0.43 3.77 -1.48
C LEU A 26 0.39 2.47 -1.47
N PRO A 27 -0.19 1.27 -1.22
CA PRO A 27 0.55 0.02 -1.37
C PRO A 27 0.87 -0.33 -2.83
N MET A 28 0.01 0.03 -3.79
CA MET A 28 0.29 -0.18 -5.22
C MET A 28 1.51 0.62 -5.69
N MET A 29 1.69 1.85 -5.19
CA MET A 29 2.88 2.67 -5.44
C MET A 29 4.15 1.95 -4.96
N THR A 30 4.11 1.29 -3.81
CA THR A 30 5.26 0.53 -3.30
C THR A 30 5.44 -0.81 -4.02
N ALA A 31 4.36 -1.42 -4.51
CA ALA A 31 4.43 -2.66 -5.29
C ALA A 31 5.22 -2.48 -6.59
N ALA A 32 5.19 -1.29 -7.20
CA ALA A 32 6.02 -0.97 -8.37
C ALA A 32 7.53 -1.18 -8.14
N LEU A 33 8.00 -1.14 -6.89
CA LEU A 33 9.39 -1.45 -6.52
C LEU A 33 9.76 -2.92 -6.78
N LEU A 34 8.80 -3.81 -6.99
CA LEU A 34 9.05 -5.24 -7.23
C LEU A 34 9.54 -5.55 -8.66
N THR A 35 9.61 -4.57 -9.56
CA THR A 35 9.94 -4.80 -10.98
C THR A 35 11.06 -3.90 -11.47
N GLU A 36 11.84 -4.41 -12.43
CA GLU A 36 12.86 -3.65 -13.15
C GLU A 36 12.23 -2.95 -14.36
N GLY A 37 11.31 -2.02 -14.12
CA GLY A 37 10.68 -1.25 -15.19
C GLY A 37 9.65 -0.24 -14.70
N VAL A 38 8.93 0.35 -15.67
CA VAL A 38 7.96 1.43 -15.44
C VAL A 38 6.55 0.88 -15.26
N THR A 39 6.05 0.96 -14.03
CA THR A 39 4.64 0.69 -13.71
C THR A 39 3.83 1.98 -13.78
N THR A 40 2.69 1.94 -14.47
CA THR A 40 1.80 3.10 -14.64
C THR A 40 0.51 2.90 -13.83
N ILE A 41 0.15 3.89 -13.01
CA ILE A 41 -1.04 3.89 -12.15
C ILE A 41 -1.89 5.11 -12.49
N HIS A 42 -3.13 4.90 -12.91
CA HIS A 42 -4.09 5.95 -13.25
C HIS A 42 -5.07 6.26 -12.12
N LYS A 43 -5.68 7.44 -12.17
CA LYS A 43 -6.65 7.97 -11.20
C LYS A 43 -6.07 8.06 -9.79
N VAL A 44 -4.78 8.40 -9.71
CA VAL A 44 -4.08 8.63 -8.46
C VAL A 44 -4.54 9.98 -7.87
N PRO A 45 -5.16 9.99 -6.67
CA PRO A 45 -5.66 11.21 -6.06
C PRO A 45 -4.51 12.10 -5.60
N ASP A 46 -4.61 13.41 -5.87
CA ASP A 46 -3.61 14.39 -5.48
C ASP A 46 -3.75 14.79 -4.00
N LEU A 47 -3.20 13.95 -3.12
CA LEU A 47 -3.29 14.09 -1.67
C LEU A 47 -1.90 14.21 -1.05
N ARG A 48 -1.86 14.79 0.17
CA ARG A 48 -0.62 14.88 0.95
C ARG A 48 0.07 13.53 1.13
N ASP A 49 -0.70 12.46 1.38
CA ASP A 49 -0.18 11.11 1.56
C ASP A 49 0.48 10.61 0.25
N THR A 50 -0.20 10.77 -0.90
CA THR A 50 0.35 10.42 -2.22
C THR A 50 1.66 11.17 -2.50
N ARG A 51 1.70 12.49 -2.29
CA ARG A 51 2.91 13.30 -2.46
C ARG A 51 4.05 12.88 -1.52
N THR A 52 3.70 12.46 -0.29
CA THR A 52 4.68 11.96 0.68
C THR A 52 5.25 10.61 0.24
N MET A 53 4.41 9.72 -0.30
CA MET A 53 4.86 8.44 -0.86
C MET A 53 5.72 8.63 -2.10
N ILE A 54 5.38 9.55 -3.02
CA ILE A 54 6.22 9.93 -4.17
C ILE A 54 7.63 10.30 -3.68
N ARG A 55 7.72 11.23 -2.73
CA ARG A 55 9.01 11.64 -2.16
C ARG A 55 9.78 10.50 -1.52
N LEU A 56 9.09 9.56 -0.86
CA LEU A 56 9.72 8.37 -0.28
C LEU A 56 10.34 7.48 -1.37
N LEU A 57 9.60 7.21 -2.45
CA LEU A 57 10.06 6.39 -3.56
C LEU A 57 11.26 7.02 -4.28
N GLU A 58 11.23 8.32 -4.52
CA GLU A 58 12.36 9.08 -5.07
C GLU A 58 13.61 8.97 -4.18
N MET A 59 13.44 9.03 -2.86
CA MET A 59 14.55 8.91 -1.90
C MET A 59 15.18 7.50 -1.87
N ILE A 60 14.38 6.47 -2.12
CA ILE A 60 14.78 5.07 -2.29
C ILE A 60 15.48 4.82 -3.64
N GLY A 61 15.37 5.79 -4.57
CA GLY A 61 16.03 5.78 -5.87
C GLY A 61 15.12 5.40 -7.03
N ALA A 62 13.81 5.23 -6.83
CA ALA A 62 12.87 5.01 -7.92
C ALA A 62 12.71 6.27 -8.77
N GLY A 63 12.57 6.11 -10.09
CA GLY A 63 12.14 7.20 -10.97
C GLY A 63 10.64 7.41 -10.82
N VAL A 64 10.18 8.65 -10.60
CA VAL A 64 8.75 8.94 -10.41
C VAL A 64 8.32 10.13 -11.26
N GLU A 65 7.25 9.97 -12.03
CA GLU A 65 6.60 11.04 -12.79
C GLU A 65 5.12 11.08 -12.42
N TYR A 66 4.61 12.26 -12.06
CA TYR A 66 3.20 12.47 -11.75
C TYR A 66 2.62 13.62 -12.57
N ALA A 67 1.61 13.33 -13.40
CA ALA A 67 0.89 14.32 -14.18
C ALA A 67 -0.56 13.88 -14.39
N ASP A 68 -1.50 14.81 -14.23
CA ASP A 68 -2.92 14.63 -14.57
C ASP A 68 -3.54 13.34 -13.99
N GLY A 69 -3.28 13.05 -12.71
CA GLY A 69 -3.81 11.87 -12.03
C GLY A 69 -3.18 10.55 -12.49
N THR A 70 -2.14 10.59 -13.31
CA THR A 70 -1.35 9.43 -13.74
C THR A 70 0.03 9.47 -13.12
N LEU A 71 0.41 8.36 -12.49
CA LEU A 71 1.70 8.18 -11.85
C LEU A 71 2.48 7.09 -12.58
N LYS A 72 3.72 7.38 -12.96
CA LYS A 72 4.68 6.39 -13.50
C LYS A 72 5.79 6.19 -12.49
N ILE A 73 6.09 4.95 -12.15
CA ILE A 73 7.13 4.58 -11.21
C ILE A 73 8.07 3.60 -11.88
N ASP A 74 9.33 3.99 -12.04
CA ASP A 74 10.42 3.14 -12.51
C ASP A 74 11.18 2.54 -11.32
N GLY A 75 11.01 1.23 -11.14
CA GLY A 75 11.68 0.45 -10.09
C GLY A 75 13.13 0.04 -10.44
N SER A 76 13.64 0.34 -11.63
CA SER A 76 14.94 -0.14 -12.11
C SER A 76 16.14 0.54 -11.44
N SER A 77 15.98 1.80 -11.01
CA SER A 77 17.07 2.61 -10.45
C SER A 77 17.16 2.59 -8.92
N VAL A 78 16.32 1.79 -8.26
CA VAL A 78 16.27 1.66 -6.79
C VAL A 78 17.62 1.17 -6.26
N ASN A 79 18.21 1.94 -5.34
CA ASN A 79 19.56 1.69 -4.82
C ASN A 79 19.74 2.03 -3.34
N LYS A 80 18.67 2.43 -2.65
CA LYS A 80 18.67 2.76 -1.23
C LYS A 80 17.50 2.09 -0.55
N PHE A 81 17.76 1.19 0.38
CA PHE A 81 16.73 0.39 1.03
C PHE A 81 16.31 0.99 2.39
N GLU A 82 16.30 2.32 2.50
CA GLU A 82 16.01 3.03 3.74
C GLU A 82 14.77 3.93 3.64
N ALA A 83 13.83 3.77 4.58
CA ALA A 83 12.72 4.69 4.81
C ALA A 83 12.96 5.51 6.08
N PRO A 84 13.37 6.79 5.96
CA PRO A 84 13.85 7.57 7.09
C PRO A 84 12.71 8.08 7.99
N TYR A 85 13.03 8.27 9.28
CA TYR A 85 12.11 8.78 10.31
C TYR A 85 11.33 10.02 9.89
N GLU A 86 11.98 10.97 9.22
CA GLU A 86 11.36 12.24 8.82
C GLU A 86 10.13 12.07 7.91
N LEU A 87 10.10 11.03 7.07
CA LEU A 87 8.94 10.70 6.26
C LEU A 87 7.97 9.79 7.02
N VAL A 88 8.48 8.75 7.67
CA VAL A 88 7.64 7.76 8.35
C VAL A 88 6.80 8.38 9.48
N LYS A 89 7.33 9.37 10.20
CA LYS A 89 6.58 10.10 11.23
C LYS A 89 5.42 10.90 10.68
N THR A 90 5.46 11.28 9.39
CA THR A 90 4.40 12.08 8.75
C THR A 90 3.30 11.24 8.16
N MET A 91 3.61 10.01 7.74
CA MET A 91 2.66 9.11 7.09
C MET A 91 3.00 7.66 7.40
N ARG A 92 2.20 7.03 8.27
CA ARG A 92 2.39 5.63 8.67
C ARG A 92 2.36 4.62 7.51
N ALA A 93 1.65 4.94 6.42
CA ALA A 93 1.59 4.10 5.23
C ALA A 93 2.94 3.95 4.50
N SER A 94 3.94 4.77 4.83
CA SER A 94 5.33 4.59 4.37
C SER A 94 5.87 3.20 4.68
N PHE A 95 5.33 2.54 5.70
CA PHE A 95 5.72 1.20 6.14
C PHE A 95 5.43 0.11 5.10
N TYR A 96 4.66 0.41 4.04
CA TYR A 96 4.45 -0.52 2.93
C TYR A 96 5.70 -0.80 2.08
N VAL A 97 6.74 0.04 2.13
CA VAL A 97 7.99 -0.24 1.41
C VAL A 97 8.75 -1.44 1.99
N MET A 98 8.44 -1.87 3.22
CA MET A 98 9.13 -3.00 3.86
C MET A 98 8.98 -4.30 3.08
N GLY A 99 7.75 -4.67 2.68
CA GLY A 99 7.47 -5.87 1.92
C GLY A 99 8.23 -5.96 0.58
N PRO A 100 8.05 -5.01 -0.35
CA PRO A 100 8.67 -5.07 -1.65
C PRO A 100 10.20 -4.87 -1.63
N LEU A 101 10.73 -4.06 -0.70
CA LEU A 101 12.19 -3.91 -0.58
C LEU A 101 12.83 -5.20 -0.08
N LEU A 102 12.27 -5.81 0.96
CA LEU A 102 12.76 -7.09 1.47
C LEU A 102 12.57 -8.22 0.46
N GLY A 103 11.42 -8.28 -0.22
CA GLY A 103 11.11 -9.32 -1.20
C GLY A 103 12.02 -9.29 -2.43
N ARG A 104 12.35 -8.11 -2.96
CA ARG A 104 13.19 -7.98 -4.15
C ARG A 104 14.68 -7.83 -3.86
N PHE A 105 15.06 -7.03 -2.85
CA PHE A 105 16.45 -6.67 -2.58
C PHE A 105 17.04 -7.43 -1.38
N GLY A 106 16.21 -8.16 -0.62
CA GLY A 106 16.67 -8.97 0.51
C GLY A 106 17.05 -8.17 1.75
N GLU A 107 16.89 -6.85 1.75
CA GLU A 107 17.15 -6.02 2.92
C GLU A 107 16.28 -4.76 2.93
N VAL A 108 15.97 -4.26 4.12
CA VAL A 108 15.30 -2.98 4.32
C VAL A 108 15.55 -2.41 5.71
N LYS A 109 15.70 -1.09 5.79
CA LYS A 109 15.78 -0.32 7.02
C LYS A 109 14.64 0.71 7.07
N VAL A 110 13.64 0.49 7.91
CA VAL A 110 12.46 1.36 8.00
C VAL A 110 12.31 1.89 9.41
N SER A 111 12.12 3.20 9.56
CA SER A 111 11.82 3.78 10.87
C SER A 111 10.53 3.18 11.45
N LEU A 112 10.51 2.89 12.75
CA LEU A 112 9.30 2.49 13.44
C LEU A 112 8.28 3.63 13.40
N PRO A 113 7.03 3.40 12.95
CA PRO A 113 6.00 4.41 13.03
C PRO A 113 5.71 4.78 14.49
N GLY A 114 5.66 6.08 14.78
CA GLY A 114 5.35 6.57 16.12
C GLY A 114 3.88 6.32 16.55
N GLY A 115 3.54 6.88 17.71
CA GLY A 115 2.17 6.83 18.25
C GLY A 115 1.16 7.49 17.31
N CYS A 116 -0.06 6.94 17.29
CA CYS A 116 -1.16 7.46 16.48
C CYS A 116 -2.24 8.03 17.40
N ALA A 117 -2.77 9.22 17.09
CA ALA A 117 -3.81 9.87 17.90
C ALA A 117 -5.11 9.03 17.99
N TRP A 118 -5.32 8.11 17.05
CA TRP A 118 -6.46 7.18 17.02
C TRP A 118 -6.34 5.99 17.98
N GLY A 119 -5.19 5.84 18.66
CA GLY A 119 -4.91 4.72 19.55
C GLY A 119 -3.69 3.88 19.13
N PRO A 120 -3.35 2.85 19.92
CA PRO A 120 -2.21 1.99 19.63
C PRO A 120 -2.44 1.23 18.32
N ARG A 121 -1.49 1.38 17.40
CA ARG A 121 -1.41 0.57 16.19
C ARG A 121 0.00 -0.03 16.20
N PRO A 122 0.19 -1.25 16.68
CA PRO A 122 1.49 -1.91 16.57
C PRO A 122 1.78 -2.32 15.12
N VAL A 123 3.03 -2.67 14.84
CA VAL A 123 3.48 -3.23 13.54
C VAL A 123 3.91 -4.69 13.68
N ASP A 124 3.63 -5.30 14.82
CA ASP A 124 3.97 -6.67 15.20
C ASP A 124 3.58 -7.71 14.14
N PHE A 125 2.38 -7.62 13.57
CA PHE A 125 1.97 -8.56 12.51
C PHE A 125 2.77 -8.41 11.21
N HIS A 126 3.28 -7.22 10.93
CA HIS A 126 4.16 -7.06 9.78
C HIS A 126 5.51 -7.74 10.03
N LEU A 127 6.09 -7.52 11.21
CA LEU A 127 7.38 -8.10 11.58
C LEU A 127 7.30 -9.63 11.65
N MET A 128 6.28 -10.14 12.35
CA MET A 128 5.99 -11.57 12.43
C MET A 128 5.84 -12.20 11.04
N GLY A 129 5.16 -11.52 10.12
CA GLY A 129 5.02 -11.99 8.74
C GLY A 129 6.36 -12.10 8.02
N MET A 130 7.24 -11.10 8.14
CA MET A 130 8.58 -11.14 7.53
C MET A 130 9.47 -12.21 8.17
N GLU A 131 9.43 -12.35 9.50
CA GLU A 131 10.15 -13.40 10.23
C GLU A 131 9.69 -14.80 9.82
N LYS A 132 8.38 -15.00 9.63
CA LYS A 132 7.82 -16.25 9.12
C LYS A 132 8.27 -16.57 7.71
N LEU A 133 8.47 -15.55 6.88
CA LEU A 133 9.08 -15.68 5.55
C LEU A 133 10.60 -15.90 5.62
N GLY A 134 11.20 -15.99 6.81
CA GLY A 134 12.61 -16.29 7.01
C GLY A 134 13.52 -15.08 7.09
N ALA A 135 12.97 -13.86 7.23
CA ALA A 135 13.77 -12.68 7.46
C ALA A 135 14.27 -12.59 8.91
N GLU A 136 15.50 -12.15 9.10
CA GLU A 136 16.00 -11.69 10.39
C GLU A 136 15.55 -10.24 10.60
N VAL A 137 14.85 -9.97 11.71
CA VAL A 137 14.32 -8.65 12.04
C VAL A 137 14.92 -8.17 13.37
N THR A 138 15.58 -7.01 13.36
CA THR A 138 16.12 -6.37 14.56
C THR A 138 15.59 -4.95 14.70
N LEU A 139 15.54 -4.46 15.95
CA LEU A 139 15.13 -3.10 16.28
C LEU A 139 16.32 -2.35 16.87
N GLU A 140 16.85 -1.38 16.13
CA GLU A 140 18.00 -0.58 16.55
C GLU A 140 17.66 0.91 16.47
N GLN A 141 17.79 1.63 17.59
CA GLN A 141 17.62 3.10 17.65
C GLN A 141 16.31 3.62 17.02
N GLY A 142 15.22 2.85 17.11
CA GLY A 142 13.92 3.20 16.53
C GLY A 142 13.77 2.88 15.04
N TYR A 143 14.72 2.16 14.44
CA TYR A 143 14.63 1.58 13.11
C TYR A 143 14.46 0.07 13.19
N ILE A 144 13.61 -0.45 12.32
CA ILE A 144 13.52 -1.87 12.03
C ILE A 144 14.50 -2.15 10.89
N LEU A 145 15.43 -3.06 11.14
CA LEU A 145 16.32 -3.61 10.13
C LEU A 145 15.80 -5.03 9.85
N ALA A 146 15.47 -5.31 8.59
CA ALA A 146 15.07 -6.64 8.16
C ALA A 146 15.99 -7.09 7.02
N MET A 147 16.51 -8.31 7.15
CA MET A 147 17.40 -8.92 6.15
C MET A 147 16.94 -10.35 5.85
N GLY A 148 16.99 -10.76 4.60
CA GLY A 148 16.60 -12.09 4.14
C GLY A 148 16.90 -12.25 2.65
N SER A 149 18.10 -12.72 2.32
CA SER A 149 18.57 -12.85 0.93
C SER A 149 17.72 -13.78 0.07
N GLN A 150 16.97 -14.70 0.69
CA GLN A 150 16.00 -15.56 0.01
C GLN A 150 14.88 -15.90 0.98
N LEU A 151 13.78 -15.13 0.89
CA LEU A 151 12.57 -15.41 1.65
C LEU A 151 12.00 -16.77 1.24
N LYS A 152 11.33 -17.45 2.17
CA LYS A 152 10.69 -18.74 1.97
C LYS A 152 9.23 -18.66 2.32
N GLY A 153 8.39 -19.31 1.51
CA GLY A 153 6.97 -19.37 1.76
C GLY A 153 6.63 -20.05 3.09
N ALA A 154 5.58 -19.55 3.74
CA ALA A 154 5.17 -20.01 5.07
C ALA A 154 3.66 -19.94 5.27
N ASN A 155 3.17 -20.67 6.28
CA ASN A 155 1.81 -20.50 6.79
C ASN A 155 1.82 -19.40 7.86
N ILE A 156 1.08 -18.33 7.61
CA ILE A 156 0.99 -17.13 8.44
C ILE A 156 -0.47 -16.95 8.83
N SER A 157 -0.75 -16.85 10.13
CA SER A 157 -2.10 -16.66 10.64
C SER A 157 -2.13 -15.41 11.51
N PHE A 158 -2.95 -14.43 11.14
CA PHE A 158 -3.08 -13.20 11.92
C PHE A 158 -4.16 -13.36 13.00
N ASN A 159 -3.85 -12.97 14.23
CA ASN A 159 -4.86 -12.94 15.31
C ASN A 159 -5.97 -11.90 15.05
N PHE A 160 -5.64 -10.85 14.31
CA PHE A 160 -6.60 -9.83 13.85
C PHE A 160 -6.29 -9.47 12.39
N SER A 161 -7.34 -9.28 11.60
CA SER A 161 -7.21 -8.96 10.17
C SER A 161 -6.61 -7.56 9.98
N SER A 162 -5.34 -7.50 9.61
CA SER A 162 -4.58 -6.26 9.43
C SER A 162 -4.37 -5.96 7.95
N VAL A 163 -4.97 -4.86 7.46
CA VAL A 163 -4.79 -4.35 6.09
C VAL A 163 -3.31 -4.10 5.78
N GLY A 164 -2.63 -3.40 6.70
CA GLY A 164 -1.21 -3.09 6.56
C GLY A 164 -0.33 -4.32 6.46
N ALA A 165 -0.55 -5.28 7.37
CA ALA A 165 0.28 -6.48 7.45
C ALA A 165 0.00 -7.41 6.25
N THR A 166 -1.26 -7.59 5.88
CA THR A 166 -1.65 -8.40 4.71
C THR A 166 -0.97 -7.87 3.45
N GLY A 167 -1.09 -6.56 3.16
CA GLY A 167 -0.47 -5.99 1.96
C GLY A 167 1.06 -6.11 1.94
N ASN A 168 1.72 -5.86 3.08
CA ASN A 168 3.17 -6.00 3.18
C ASN A 168 3.63 -7.45 2.96
N VAL A 169 3.00 -8.41 3.66
CA VAL A 169 3.37 -9.82 3.58
C VAL A 169 3.11 -10.37 2.18
N VAL A 170 2.00 -10.01 1.54
CA VAL A 170 1.74 -10.40 0.14
C VAL A 170 2.83 -9.87 -0.79
N MET A 171 3.19 -8.58 -0.70
CA MET A 171 4.26 -7.99 -1.52
C MET A 171 5.64 -8.63 -1.31
N ALA A 172 5.94 -9.13 -0.11
CA ALA A 172 7.17 -9.89 0.13
C ALA A 172 7.08 -11.33 -0.40
N ALA A 173 5.93 -11.98 -0.19
CA ALA A 173 5.71 -13.39 -0.51
C ALA A 173 5.68 -13.70 -2.01
N VAL A 174 5.35 -12.73 -2.87
CA VAL A 174 5.29 -12.96 -4.33
C VAL A 174 6.64 -13.32 -4.95
N LEU A 175 7.76 -12.96 -4.33
CA LEU A 175 9.12 -13.35 -4.76
C LEU A 175 9.78 -14.38 -3.82
N ALA A 176 9.07 -14.87 -2.80
CA ALA A 176 9.60 -15.85 -1.85
C ALA A 176 9.64 -17.26 -2.45
N GLU A 177 10.62 -18.08 -2.09
CA GLU A 177 10.69 -19.46 -2.56
C GLU A 177 9.56 -20.32 -1.95
N GLY A 178 8.72 -20.91 -2.79
CA GLY A 178 7.68 -21.84 -2.37
C GLY A 178 6.30 -21.19 -2.23
N THR A 179 5.49 -21.68 -1.29
CA THR A 179 4.10 -21.25 -1.14
C THR A 179 3.87 -20.59 0.22
N THR A 180 3.28 -19.40 0.19
CA THR A 180 2.81 -18.70 1.38
C THR A 180 1.30 -18.81 1.47
N VAL A 181 0.78 -19.15 2.65
CA VAL A 181 -0.64 -19.09 2.96
C VAL A 181 -0.85 -18.09 4.07
N ILE A 182 -1.68 -17.07 3.82
CA ILE A 182 -2.04 -16.06 4.81
C ILE A 182 -3.49 -16.33 5.23
N GLU A 183 -3.69 -16.78 6.46
CA GLU A 183 -4.98 -16.95 7.09
C GLU A 183 -5.40 -15.69 7.86
N ASN A 184 -6.71 -15.45 7.91
CA ASN A 184 -7.31 -14.23 8.44
C ASN A 184 -6.78 -12.94 7.75
N ALA A 185 -6.52 -13.06 6.44
CA ALA A 185 -6.10 -11.95 5.60
C ALA A 185 -7.17 -10.84 5.54
N ALA A 186 -6.73 -9.61 5.33
CA ALA A 186 -7.59 -8.46 5.07
C ALA A 186 -8.36 -8.63 3.75
N ARG A 187 -9.64 -8.24 3.76
CA ARG A 187 -10.61 -8.45 2.66
C ARG A 187 -11.07 -7.15 2.03
N GLU A 188 -10.49 -6.03 2.45
CA GLU A 188 -10.79 -4.71 1.96
C GLU A 188 -10.54 -4.64 0.46
N PRO A 189 -11.38 -3.91 -0.31
CA PRO A 189 -11.19 -3.72 -1.75
C PRO A 189 -9.78 -3.21 -2.11
N ASP A 190 -9.19 -2.43 -1.19
CA ASP A 190 -7.83 -1.90 -1.29
C ASP A 190 -6.77 -3.03 -1.39
N ILE A 191 -6.93 -4.13 -0.64
CA ILE A 191 -6.04 -5.31 -0.67
C ILE A 191 -6.33 -6.21 -1.86
N VAL A 192 -7.62 -6.32 -2.24
CA VAL A 192 -8.01 -7.04 -3.44
C VAL A 192 -7.34 -6.42 -4.67
N GLN A 193 -7.42 -5.10 -4.83
CA GLN A 193 -6.81 -4.41 -5.97
C GLN A 193 -5.27 -4.50 -5.95
N LEU A 194 -4.64 -4.46 -4.78
CA LEU A 194 -3.20 -4.74 -4.68
C LEU A 194 -2.85 -6.13 -5.21
N CYS A 195 -3.61 -7.16 -4.83
CA CYS A 195 -3.38 -8.53 -5.31
C CYS A 195 -3.66 -8.67 -6.81
N GLU A 196 -4.68 -7.98 -7.33
CA GLU A 196 -4.97 -7.91 -8.77
C GLU A 196 -3.79 -7.29 -9.54
N MET A 197 -3.26 -6.17 -9.05
CA MET A 197 -2.08 -5.53 -9.63
C MET A 197 -0.87 -6.49 -9.64
N LEU A 198 -0.59 -7.15 -8.52
CA LEU A 198 0.51 -8.10 -8.43
C LEU A 198 0.33 -9.28 -9.41
N ASN A 199 -0.89 -9.80 -9.56
CA ASN A 199 -1.19 -10.83 -10.56
C ASN A 199 -1.02 -10.30 -12.00
N MET A 200 -1.39 -9.04 -12.28
CA MET A 200 -1.13 -8.39 -13.57
C MET A 200 0.37 -8.20 -13.85
N MET A 201 1.19 -8.14 -12.79
CA MET A 201 2.65 -8.12 -12.86
C MET A 201 3.27 -9.53 -13.03
N GLY A 202 2.45 -10.59 -13.03
CA GLY A 202 2.90 -11.97 -13.19
C GLY A 202 2.98 -12.80 -11.90
N ALA A 203 2.50 -12.27 -10.77
CA ALA A 203 2.41 -13.05 -9.53
C ALA A 203 1.36 -14.16 -9.66
N ASN A 204 1.44 -15.15 -8.75
CA ASN A 204 0.46 -16.22 -8.64
C ASN A 204 -0.23 -16.17 -7.28
N ILE A 205 -1.24 -15.32 -7.17
CA ILE A 205 -2.05 -15.11 -5.97
C ILE A 205 -3.48 -15.61 -6.22
N SER A 206 -3.98 -16.43 -5.31
CA SER A 206 -5.36 -16.92 -5.28
C SER A 206 -6.04 -16.64 -3.93
N GLY A 207 -7.36 -16.80 -3.88
CA GLY A 207 -8.15 -16.51 -2.67
C GLY A 207 -8.52 -15.04 -2.48
N LEU A 208 -8.42 -14.22 -3.53
CA LEU A 208 -8.79 -12.81 -3.51
C LEU A 208 -10.21 -12.63 -2.95
N ASN A 209 -10.40 -11.58 -2.14
CA ASN A 209 -11.66 -11.26 -1.44
C ASN A 209 -12.12 -12.32 -0.39
N THR A 210 -11.26 -13.29 -0.06
CA THR A 210 -11.50 -14.25 1.02
C THR A 210 -10.57 -14.01 2.21
N SER A 211 -10.81 -14.68 3.34
CA SER A 211 -9.93 -14.62 4.51
C SER A 211 -8.64 -15.41 4.37
N THR A 212 -8.44 -16.12 3.26
CA THR A 212 -7.26 -16.96 3.03
C THR A 212 -6.66 -16.61 1.68
N LEU A 213 -5.43 -16.09 1.68
CA LEU A 213 -4.66 -15.87 0.46
C LEU A 213 -3.63 -16.98 0.31
N THR A 214 -3.51 -17.52 -0.90
CA THR A 214 -2.44 -18.47 -1.26
C THR A 214 -1.58 -17.84 -2.34
N ILE A 215 -0.30 -17.67 -2.04
CA ILE A 215 0.70 -17.03 -2.90
C ILE A 215 1.74 -18.08 -3.24
N HIS A 216 1.85 -18.43 -4.51
CA HIS A 216 2.98 -19.21 -5.02
C HIS A 216 4.02 -18.22 -5.53
N GLY A 217 5.17 -18.17 -4.86
CA GLY A 217 6.21 -17.22 -5.23
C GLY A 217 6.77 -17.52 -6.63
N VAL A 218 7.13 -16.46 -7.33
CA VAL A 218 7.64 -16.48 -8.70
C VAL A 218 9.07 -15.96 -8.72
N SER A 219 9.81 -16.24 -9.80
CA SER A 219 11.21 -15.81 -9.94
C SER A 219 11.36 -14.32 -10.24
N GLU A 220 10.38 -13.74 -10.93
CA GLU A 220 10.40 -12.34 -11.35
C GLU A 220 8.98 -11.81 -11.56
N LEU A 221 8.85 -10.48 -11.56
CA LEU A 221 7.63 -9.76 -11.88
C LEU A 221 7.94 -8.73 -12.97
N TYR A 222 6.92 -8.36 -13.74
CA TYR A 222 7.01 -7.40 -14.83
C TYR A 222 6.13 -6.18 -14.56
N SER A 223 6.54 -5.04 -15.10
CA SER A 223 5.78 -3.80 -14.94
C SER A 223 4.40 -3.90 -15.61
N THR A 224 3.44 -3.15 -15.08
CA THR A 224 2.05 -3.19 -15.55
C THR A 224 1.41 -1.80 -15.58
N GLU A 225 0.20 -1.73 -16.12
CA GLU A 225 -0.63 -0.53 -16.15
C GLU A 225 -1.97 -0.83 -15.48
N ILE A 226 -2.39 0.02 -14.53
CA ILE A 226 -3.60 -0.20 -13.74
C ILE A 226 -4.31 1.11 -13.40
N THR A 227 -5.64 1.06 -13.26
CA THR A 227 -6.46 2.18 -12.80
C THR A 227 -6.95 1.94 -11.38
N VAL A 228 -6.72 2.91 -10.48
CA VAL A 228 -7.14 2.81 -9.06
C VAL A 228 -8.67 2.77 -8.97
N ILE A 229 -9.21 1.90 -8.11
CA ILE A 229 -10.66 1.84 -7.82
C ILE A 229 -11.16 3.16 -7.21
N PRO A 230 -12.46 3.51 -7.33
CA PRO A 230 -13.02 4.67 -6.66
C PRO A 230 -12.88 4.61 -5.13
N ASP A 231 -12.69 5.76 -4.48
CA ASP A 231 -12.57 5.83 -3.03
C ASP A 231 -13.93 5.63 -2.33
N ARG A 232 -14.12 4.45 -1.75
CA ARG A 232 -15.34 4.08 -1.01
C ARG A 232 -15.59 4.95 0.23
N ILE A 233 -14.54 5.54 0.83
CA ILE A 233 -14.67 6.39 2.02
C ILE A 233 -15.09 7.81 1.61
N GLU A 234 -14.51 8.33 0.52
CA GLU A 234 -14.95 9.59 -0.08
C GLU A 234 -16.40 9.49 -0.56
N THR A 235 -16.73 8.40 -1.27
CA THR A 235 -18.10 8.09 -1.71
C THR A 235 -19.07 8.12 -0.52
N GLY A 236 -18.76 7.40 0.55
CA GLY A 236 -19.58 7.36 1.75
C GLY A 236 -19.75 8.72 2.41
N THR A 237 -18.70 9.55 2.40
CA THR A 237 -18.72 10.91 2.95
C THR A 237 -19.70 11.80 2.19
N PHE A 238 -19.65 11.79 0.85
CA PHE A 238 -20.61 12.55 0.06
C PHE A 238 -22.03 11.98 0.21
N LEU A 239 -22.22 10.65 0.17
CA LEU A 239 -23.55 10.05 0.38
C LEU A 239 -24.18 10.50 1.70
N MET A 240 -23.40 10.55 2.79
CA MET A 240 -23.87 11.06 4.08
C MET A 240 -24.24 12.55 4.01
N ALA A 241 -23.45 13.37 3.30
CA ALA A 241 -23.75 14.78 3.10
C ALA A 241 -25.04 14.96 2.29
N GLY A 242 -25.22 14.20 1.22
CA GLY A 242 -26.46 14.16 0.43
C GLY A 242 -27.65 13.79 1.30
N ALA A 243 -27.60 12.64 1.97
CA ALA A 243 -28.67 12.18 2.86
C ALA A 243 -29.08 13.22 3.92
N ALA A 244 -28.13 14.01 4.43
CA ALA A 244 -28.40 15.04 5.43
C ALA A 244 -28.90 16.37 4.84
N LEU A 245 -28.47 16.73 3.62
CA LEU A 245 -28.57 18.11 3.11
C LEU A 245 -29.24 18.23 1.74
N GLY A 246 -29.56 17.18 1.01
CA GLY A 246 -30.27 17.29 -0.26
C GLY A 246 -30.05 16.13 -1.24
N ASP A 247 -29.93 16.47 -2.51
CA ASP A 247 -29.88 15.50 -3.60
C ASP A 247 -28.55 15.62 -4.33
N ILE A 248 -27.74 14.56 -4.32
CA ILE A 248 -26.46 14.54 -5.02
C ILE A 248 -26.35 13.28 -5.86
N THR A 249 -25.72 13.42 -7.03
CA THR A 249 -25.32 12.29 -7.87
C THR A 249 -23.83 12.07 -7.73
N LEU A 250 -23.40 10.83 -7.51
CA LEU A 250 -21.98 10.46 -7.47
C LEU A 250 -21.62 9.70 -8.74
N ASN A 251 -20.58 10.17 -9.42
CA ASN A 251 -20.06 9.57 -10.64
C ASN A 251 -18.78 8.78 -10.35
N HIS A 252 -18.55 7.77 -11.19
CA HIS A 252 -17.27 7.10 -11.33
C HIS A 252 -16.87 7.15 -12.81
N ALA A 253 -15.98 8.07 -13.17
CA ALA A 253 -15.34 8.10 -14.50
C ALA A 253 -13.90 7.73 -14.32
#